data_AF-E1BFZ6-F1
#
_entry.id   AF-E1BFZ6-F1
#
_cell.length_a   1.000
_cell.length_b   1.000
_cell.length_c   1.000
_cell.angle_alpha   90.00
_cell.angle_beta   90.00
_cell.angle_gamma   90.00
#
_symmetry.space_group_name_H-M   'P 1'
#
loop_
_entity.id
_entity.type
_entity.pdbx_description
1 polymer ?
#
loop_
_entity_poly.entity_id
_entity_poly.type
_entity_poly.pdbx_seq_one_letter_code
_entity_poly.pdbx_strand_id
1 'polypeptide(L)'
;MFTSEKGVVEEWLSEFKTLPETSLPNYATNLKEKSSLVSSLYKVIQEPQSELLEPVCHQLFEFYRSGEEQLLRFTLQFLPELIWCYLAVSASRNVHSSGCIEALLLGVYNLEIVDKQGHSKVLSFTIPSLSKPSVYHEPSSIGSMALTESALSQHGLSKVVYSGPHPQREMLTAQNRFEVLTFLLLCYNAALTYMPRVSLQSLCQICSRKMREDAAFAAAAKSLQLCPTLCDPIDGSPPGSPTPGILQARTLEWVAISFSSA
;
A
#
# COMPACT_ATOMS: atom_id res chain seq x y z
N MET A 1 -27.15 -22.06 0.36
CA MET A 1 -25.71 -22.01 0.01
C MET A 1 -24.92 -21.05 0.91
N PHE A 2 -25.47 -19.89 1.30
CA PHE A 2 -24.84 -18.93 2.24
C PHE A 2 -24.53 -19.46 3.66
N THR A 3 -25.27 -20.46 4.16
CA THR A 3 -25.07 -21.02 5.51
C THR A 3 -23.73 -21.75 5.67
N SER A 4 -23.21 -22.33 4.58
CA SER A 4 -21.92 -23.03 4.62
C SER A 4 -20.73 -22.07 4.63
N GLU A 5 -20.89 -20.86 4.08
CA GLU A 5 -19.79 -19.89 3.95
C GLU A 5 -19.60 -19.05 5.21
N LYS A 6 -20.72 -18.65 5.86
CA LYS A 6 -20.70 -18.01 7.17
C LYS A 6 -20.09 -18.93 8.24
N GLY A 7 -20.45 -20.22 8.22
CA GLY A 7 -19.91 -21.20 9.15
C GLY A 7 -18.38 -21.34 9.10
N VAL A 8 -17.78 -21.24 7.90
CA VAL A 8 -16.30 -21.29 7.75
C VAL A 8 -15.63 -20.09 8.41
N VAL A 9 -16.23 -18.90 8.32
CA VAL A 9 -15.69 -17.68 8.96
C VAL A 9 -15.88 -17.75 10.47
N GLU A 10 -17.03 -18.21 10.95
CA GLU A 10 -17.31 -18.40 12.38
C GLU A 10 -16.37 -19.44 13.01
N GLU A 11 -16.13 -20.55 12.34
CA GLU A 11 -15.16 -21.57 12.75
C GLU A 11 -13.76 -20.96 12.85
N TRP A 12 -13.32 -20.23 11.82
CA TRP A 12 -12.02 -19.54 11.82
C TRP A 12 -11.87 -18.51 12.96
N LEU A 13 -12.94 -17.76 13.25
CA LEU A 13 -12.96 -16.83 14.38
C LEU A 13 -12.85 -17.57 15.73
N SER A 14 -13.50 -18.73 15.84
CA SER A 14 -13.46 -19.56 17.06
C SER A 14 -12.11 -20.26 17.26
N GLU A 15 -11.51 -20.77 16.18
CA GLU A 15 -10.21 -21.45 16.17
C GLU A 15 -9.13 -20.50 16.72
N PHE A 16 -9.08 -19.27 16.21
CA PHE A 16 -8.09 -18.29 16.64
C PHE A 16 -8.25 -17.86 18.11
N LYS A 17 -9.48 -17.69 18.61
CA LYS A 17 -9.74 -17.35 20.02
C LYS A 17 -9.18 -18.38 21.01
N THR A 18 -9.11 -19.64 20.59
CA THR A 18 -8.61 -20.75 21.43
C THR A 18 -7.13 -21.03 21.24
N LEU A 19 -6.46 -20.30 20.34
CA LEU A 19 -5.11 -20.60 19.89
C LEU A 19 -4.06 -20.03 20.87
N PRO A 20 -3.13 -20.85 21.40
CA PRO A 20 -2.02 -20.36 22.21
C PRO A 20 -1.03 -19.54 21.37
N GLU A 21 -0.45 -18.48 21.95
CA GLU A 21 0.54 -17.62 21.28
C GLU A 21 1.74 -18.41 20.70
N THR A 22 2.15 -19.50 21.36
CA THR A 22 3.26 -20.37 20.92
C THR A 22 3.01 -21.10 19.61
N SER A 23 1.75 -21.17 19.15
CA SER A 23 1.35 -21.86 17.93
C SER A 23 1.04 -20.92 16.76
N LEU A 24 1.19 -19.61 16.94
CA LEU A 24 0.94 -18.59 15.90
C LEU A 24 1.72 -18.82 14.60
N PRO A 25 3.02 -19.19 14.61
CA PRO A 25 3.76 -19.38 13.35
C PRO A 25 3.25 -20.58 12.54
N ASN A 26 2.88 -21.67 13.23
CA ASN A 26 2.32 -22.87 12.61
C ASN A 26 0.94 -22.57 12.02
N TYR A 27 0.11 -21.85 12.78
CA TYR A 27 -1.19 -21.39 12.32
C TYR A 27 -1.09 -20.52 11.06
N ALA A 28 -0.16 -19.55 11.05
CA ALA A 28 0.04 -18.64 9.94
C ALA A 28 0.45 -19.36 8.64
N THR A 29 1.25 -20.43 8.77
CA THR A 29 1.66 -21.26 7.62
C THR A 29 0.46 -21.99 7.00
N ASN A 30 -0.40 -22.56 7.84
CA ASN A 30 -1.58 -23.31 7.39
C ASN A 30 -2.66 -22.41 6.79
N LEU A 31 -2.72 -21.14 7.21
CA LEU A 31 -3.76 -20.20 6.79
C LEU A 31 -3.74 -19.92 5.28
N LYS A 32 -2.56 -19.97 4.64
CA LYS A 32 -2.40 -19.79 3.19
C LYS A 32 -3.12 -20.85 2.37
N GLU A 33 -3.32 -22.04 2.92
CA GLU A 33 -3.95 -23.17 2.23
C GLU A 33 -5.48 -23.11 2.29
N LYS A 34 -6.05 -22.31 3.19
CA LYS A 34 -7.51 -22.14 3.39
C LYS A 34 -8.13 -21.21 2.32
N SER A 35 -8.14 -21.61 1.06
CA SER A 35 -8.69 -20.81 -0.06
C SER A 35 -10.19 -20.53 0.04
N SER A 36 -10.95 -21.46 0.64
CA SER A 36 -12.37 -21.28 0.95
C SER A 36 -12.59 -20.14 1.94
N LEU A 37 -11.76 -20.07 3.00
CA LEU A 37 -11.78 -18.99 3.98
C LEU A 37 -11.50 -17.64 3.32
N VAL A 38 -10.45 -17.53 2.51
CA VAL A 38 -10.11 -16.28 1.80
C VAL A 38 -11.28 -15.80 0.95
N SER A 39 -11.94 -16.72 0.23
CA SER A 39 -13.11 -16.40 -0.60
C SER A 39 -14.29 -15.90 0.24
N SER A 40 -14.57 -16.55 1.38
CA SER A 40 -15.62 -16.12 2.30
C SER A 40 -15.31 -14.77 2.95
N LEU A 41 -14.05 -14.50 3.29
CA LEU A 41 -13.62 -13.21 3.86
C LEU A 41 -13.81 -12.06 2.87
N TYR A 42 -13.47 -12.25 1.59
CA TYR A 42 -13.75 -11.23 0.56
C TYR A 42 -15.25 -10.91 0.48
N LYS A 43 -16.12 -11.92 0.55
CA LYS A 43 -17.58 -11.72 0.55
C LYS A 43 -18.05 -10.94 1.77
N VAL A 44 -17.55 -11.29 2.97
CA VAL A 44 -17.88 -10.56 4.20
C VAL A 44 -17.45 -9.10 4.12
N ILE A 45 -16.26 -8.81 3.57
CA ILE A 45 -15.75 -7.44 3.41
C ILE A 45 -16.57 -6.66 2.37
N GLN A 46 -17.04 -7.32 1.31
CA GLN A 46 -17.88 -6.72 0.28
C GLN A 46 -19.31 -6.41 0.74
N GLU A 47 -19.77 -7.04 1.82
CA GLU A 47 -21.10 -6.86 2.40
C GLU A 47 -21.04 -5.97 3.67
N PRO A 48 -21.19 -4.63 3.55
CA PRO A 48 -21.02 -3.70 4.68
C PRO A 48 -22.04 -3.89 5.81
N GLN A 49 -23.15 -4.59 5.56
CA GLN A 49 -24.18 -4.92 6.56
C GLN A 49 -23.99 -6.30 7.19
N SER A 50 -22.87 -6.98 6.93
CA SER A 50 -22.59 -8.30 7.50
C SER A 50 -22.27 -8.20 8.99
N GLU A 51 -22.97 -8.97 9.82
CA GLU A 51 -22.71 -9.10 11.27
C GLU A 51 -21.30 -9.64 11.57
N LEU A 52 -20.69 -10.36 10.62
CA LEU A 52 -19.35 -10.92 10.77
C LEU A 52 -18.24 -9.91 10.44
N LEU A 53 -18.57 -8.74 9.90
CA LEU A 53 -17.56 -7.78 9.44
C LEU A 53 -16.72 -7.22 10.61
N GLU A 54 -17.36 -6.86 11.72
CA GLU A 54 -16.67 -6.35 12.91
C GLU A 54 -15.68 -7.37 13.51
N PRO A 55 -16.07 -8.62 13.83
CA PRO A 55 -15.13 -9.59 14.38
C PRO A 55 -14.03 -9.97 13.38
N VAL A 56 -14.33 -10.00 12.07
CA VAL A 56 -13.31 -10.21 11.03
C VAL A 56 -12.29 -9.07 11.03
N CYS A 57 -12.72 -7.81 11.02
CA CYS A 57 -11.83 -6.65 11.06
C CYS A 57 -10.95 -6.66 12.33
N HIS A 58 -11.54 -7.00 13.48
CA HIS A 58 -10.80 -7.12 14.73
C HIS A 58 -9.73 -8.22 14.68
N GLN A 59 -10.08 -9.41 14.19
CA GLN A 59 -9.12 -10.51 14.07
C GLN A 59 -8.01 -10.21 13.05
N LEU A 60 -8.33 -9.56 11.93
CA LEU A 60 -7.34 -9.10 10.97
C LEU A 60 -6.37 -8.06 11.56
N PHE A 61 -6.86 -7.20 12.46
CA PHE A 61 -6.01 -6.28 13.20
C PHE A 61 -5.08 -7.00 14.17
N GLU A 62 -5.58 -7.97 14.94
CA GLU A 62 -4.76 -8.78 15.84
C GLU A 62 -3.68 -9.58 15.08
N PHE A 63 -4.01 -10.10 13.90
CA PHE A 63 -3.04 -10.72 12.99
C PHE A 63 -1.94 -9.75 12.60
N TYR A 64 -2.30 -8.52 12.26
CA TYR A 64 -1.33 -7.48 11.90
C TYR A 64 -0.45 -7.10 13.10
N ARG A 65 -1.06 -6.97 14.27
CA ARG A 65 -0.39 -6.60 15.53
C ARG A 65 0.59 -7.67 16.03
N SER A 66 0.37 -8.94 15.70
CA SER A 66 1.25 -10.05 16.09
C SER A 66 2.71 -9.88 15.64
N GLY A 67 2.96 -9.11 14.57
CA GLY A 67 4.29 -8.93 13.98
C GLY A 67 4.75 -10.08 13.09
N GLU A 68 3.96 -11.14 12.96
CA GLU A 68 4.29 -12.31 12.15
C GLU A 68 4.11 -12.01 10.66
N GLU A 69 5.17 -12.11 9.84
CA GLU A 69 5.14 -11.68 8.44
C GLU A 69 4.04 -12.34 7.60
N GLN A 70 3.71 -13.60 7.88
CA GLN A 70 2.66 -14.33 7.17
C GLN A 70 1.27 -13.80 7.51
N LEU A 71 1.02 -13.44 8.76
CA LEU A 71 -0.26 -12.87 9.22
C LEU A 71 -0.42 -11.42 8.75
N LEU A 72 0.67 -10.63 8.79
CA LEU A 72 0.75 -9.31 8.18
C LEU A 72 0.35 -9.37 6.69
N ARG A 73 0.97 -10.26 5.92
CA ARG A 73 0.67 -10.46 4.48
C ARG A 73 -0.76 -10.96 4.26
N PHE A 74 -1.24 -11.85 5.13
CA PHE A 74 -2.62 -12.35 5.05
C PHE A 74 -3.63 -11.22 5.21
N THR A 75 -3.45 -10.32 6.18
CA THR A 75 -4.32 -9.14 6.33
C THR A 75 -4.16 -8.18 5.15
N LEU A 76 -2.92 -7.94 4.73
CA LEU A 76 -2.61 -6.97 3.67
C LEU A 76 -3.21 -7.36 2.31
N GLN A 77 -3.47 -8.64 2.04
CA GLN A 77 -4.12 -9.08 0.80
C GLN A 77 -5.54 -8.49 0.62
N PHE A 78 -6.25 -8.21 1.72
CA PHE A 78 -7.61 -7.68 1.70
C PHE A 78 -7.63 -6.14 1.65
N LEU A 79 -6.48 -5.50 1.81
CA LEU A 79 -6.36 -4.04 1.89
C LEU A 79 -7.02 -3.31 0.71
N PRO A 80 -6.85 -3.70 -0.57
CA PRO A 80 -7.51 -3.01 -1.67
C PRO A 80 -9.04 -2.99 -1.50
N GLU A 81 -9.64 -4.13 -1.15
CA GLU A 81 -11.08 -4.25 -0.96
C GLU A 81 -11.57 -3.45 0.25
N LEU A 82 -10.82 -3.46 1.36
CA LEU A 82 -11.12 -2.67 2.55
C LEU A 82 -11.12 -1.16 2.24
N ILE A 83 -10.11 -0.69 1.51
CA ILE A 83 -10.02 0.71 1.06
C ILE A 83 -11.23 1.07 0.20
N TRP A 84 -11.59 0.20 -0.76
CA TRP A 84 -12.76 0.44 -1.57
C TRP A 84 -14.05 0.51 -0.76
N CYS A 85 -14.30 -0.47 0.11
CA CYS A 85 -15.51 -0.52 0.91
C CYS A 85 -15.63 0.71 1.82
N TYR A 86 -14.53 1.14 2.43
CA TYR A 86 -14.47 2.39 3.19
C TYR A 86 -14.88 3.60 2.34
N LEU A 87 -14.30 3.78 1.16
CA LEU A 87 -14.60 4.91 0.28
C LEU A 87 -16.06 4.88 -0.22
N ALA A 88 -16.55 3.71 -0.64
CA ALA A 88 -17.92 3.55 -1.11
C ALA A 88 -18.97 3.83 -0.02
N VAL A 89 -18.71 3.39 1.23
CA VAL A 89 -19.60 3.71 2.36
C VAL A 89 -19.51 5.19 2.72
N SER A 90 -18.31 5.78 2.67
CA SER A 90 -18.11 7.21 2.91
C SER A 90 -18.87 8.08 1.89
N ALA A 91 -18.88 7.68 0.61
CA ALA A 91 -19.60 8.37 -0.45
C ALA A 91 -21.14 8.25 -0.34
N SER A 92 -21.64 7.11 0.15
CA SER A 92 -23.09 6.84 0.25
C SER A 92 -23.79 7.45 1.46
N ARG A 93 -23.07 8.20 2.32
CA ARG A 93 -23.58 8.87 3.54
C ARG A 93 -24.31 7.94 4.53
N ASN A 94 -24.10 6.63 4.41
CA ASN A 94 -24.71 5.64 5.32
C ASN A 94 -23.76 5.41 6.51
N VAL A 95 -23.85 6.32 7.49
CA VAL A 95 -22.88 6.50 8.60
C VAL A 95 -22.81 5.29 9.56
N HIS A 96 -23.78 4.37 9.54
CA HIS A 96 -23.87 3.32 10.56
C HIS A 96 -23.13 2.01 10.23
N SER A 97 -22.48 1.88 9.06
CA SER A 97 -22.07 0.56 8.54
C SER A 97 -20.57 0.33 8.27
N SER A 98 -19.64 1.19 8.72
CA SER A 98 -18.20 0.96 8.40
C SER A 98 -17.15 1.40 9.42
N GLY A 99 -17.53 1.69 10.67
CA GLY A 99 -16.56 2.11 11.69
C GLY A 99 -15.45 1.08 11.97
N CYS A 100 -15.75 -0.22 11.82
CA CYS A 100 -14.77 -1.28 12.02
C CYS A 100 -13.68 -1.32 10.93
N ILE A 101 -14.02 -1.05 9.67
CA ILE A 101 -13.05 -0.95 8.57
C ILE A 101 -12.14 0.26 8.79
N GLU A 102 -12.74 1.41 9.15
CA GLU A 102 -11.99 2.62 9.48
C GLU A 102 -10.99 2.37 10.62
N ALA A 103 -11.45 1.74 11.72
CA ALA A 103 -10.60 1.39 12.85
C ALA A 103 -9.46 0.44 12.45
N LEU A 104 -9.73 -0.57 11.61
CA LEU A 104 -8.71 -1.47 11.09
C LEU A 104 -7.66 -0.72 10.25
N LEU A 105 -8.09 0.08 9.27
CA LEU A 105 -7.18 0.84 8.40
C LEU A 105 -6.31 1.81 9.21
N LEU A 106 -6.92 2.54 10.14
CA LEU A 106 -6.23 3.46 11.03
C LEU A 106 -5.25 2.75 11.97
N GLY A 107 -5.65 1.61 12.54
CA GLY A 107 -4.79 0.79 13.38
C GLY A 107 -3.57 0.27 12.63
N VAL A 108 -3.78 -0.28 11.43
CA VAL A 108 -2.69 -0.75 10.55
C VAL A 108 -1.77 0.40 10.17
N TYR A 109 -2.31 1.58 9.85
CA TYR A 109 -1.52 2.77 9.55
C TYR A 109 -0.60 3.14 10.71
N ASN A 110 -1.15 3.26 11.92
CA ASN A 110 -0.40 3.64 13.11
C ASN A 110 0.71 2.63 13.46
N LEU A 111 0.51 1.34 13.16
CA LEU A 111 1.54 0.31 13.32
C LEU A 111 2.64 0.42 12.24
N GLU A 112 2.31 0.77 11.01
CA GLU A 112 3.29 0.81 9.90
C GLU A 112 4.14 2.09 9.85
N ILE A 113 3.67 3.20 10.40
CA ILE A 113 4.42 4.48 10.42
C ILE A 113 5.56 4.48 11.44
N VAL A 114 5.60 3.50 12.35
CA VAL A 114 6.69 3.30 13.31
C VAL A 114 7.62 2.18 12.86
N ASP A 115 8.91 2.30 13.14
CA ASP A 115 9.88 1.24 12.93
C ASP A 115 9.85 0.21 14.08
N LYS A 116 10.66 -0.85 13.96
CA LYS A 116 10.76 -1.90 15.00
C LYS A 116 11.31 -1.38 16.33
N GLN A 117 11.89 -0.19 16.34
CA GLN A 117 12.44 0.48 17.53
C GLN A 117 11.46 1.54 18.09
N GLY A 118 10.31 1.76 17.45
CA GLY A 118 9.30 2.74 17.85
C GLY A 118 9.53 4.16 17.33
N HIS A 119 10.52 4.39 16.47
CA HIS A 119 10.74 5.70 15.85
C HIS A 119 9.89 5.90 14.60
N SER A 120 9.61 7.15 14.25
CA SER A 120 8.91 7.47 13.01
C SER A 120 9.70 7.01 11.79
N LYS A 121 9.08 6.15 10.98
CA LYS A 121 9.64 5.59 9.75
C LYS A 121 9.77 6.68 8.70
N VAL A 122 10.98 6.82 8.15
CA VAL A 122 11.27 7.72 7.03
C VAL A 122 11.81 6.90 5.86
N LEU A 123 11.03 6.83 4.79
CA LEU A 123 11.37 6.08 3.59
C LEU A 123 12.13 6.97 2.61
N SER A 124 13.34 6.52 2.27
CA SER A 124 14.26 7.26 1.44
C SER A 124 15.09 6.34 0.56
N PHE A 125 15.53 6.84 -0.59
CA PHE A 125 16.47 6.17 -1.47
C PHE A 125 17.55 7.14 -1.94
N THR A 126 18.68 6.60 -2.37
CA THR A 126 19.77 7.39 -2.96
C THR A 126 19.62 7.36 -4.46
N ILE A 127 19.65 8.53 -5.10
CA ILE A 127 19.64 8.62 -6.56
C ILE A 127 20.99 8.10 -7.07
N PRO A 128 21.03 7.03 -7.90
CA PRO A 128 22.27 6.53 -8.48
C PRO A 128 22.91 7.58 -9.40
N SER A 129 24.24 7.57 -9.48
CA SER A 129 24.99 8.45 -10.37
C SER A 129 25.97 7.66 -11.22
N LEU A 130 26.02 7.98 -12.52
CA LEU A 130 27.00 7.41 -13.44
C LEU A 130 28.43 7.86 -13.12
N SER A 131 28.60 8.98 -12.41
CA SER A 131 29.90 9.50 -11.96
C SER A 131 30.43 8.82 -10.70
N LYS A 132 29.68 7.87 -10.12
CA LYS A 132 30.13 7.06 -9.00
C LYS A 132 30.20 5.59 -9.44
N PRO A 133 31.22 4.84 -8.99
CA PRO A 133 31.28 3.41 -9.28
C PRO A 133 30.07 2.72 -8.66
N SER A 134 29.55 1.75 -9.39
CA SER A 134 28.42 0.93 -8.96
C SER A 134 28.76 -0.55 -9.16
N VAL A 135 27.88 -1.43 -8.67
CA VAL A 135 28.00 -2.88 -8.93
C VAL A 135 27.95 -3.24 -10.42
N TYR A 136 27.45 -2.34 -11.28
CA TYR A 136 27.25 -2.59 -12.71
C TYR A 136 28.24 -1.87 -13.63
N HIS A 137 28.89 -0.80 -13.16
CA HIS A 137 29.75 0.01 -14.02
C HIS A 137 30.86 0.73 -13.27
N GLU A 138 31.95 1.01 -13.99
CA GLU A 138 33.05 1.88 -13.55
C GLU A 138 32.96 3.21 -14.29
N PRO A 139 33.00 4.40 -13.64
CA PRO A 139 32.82 5.69 -14.31
C PRO A 139 33.86 5.94 -15.39
N SER A 140 35.08 5.41 -15.24
CA SER A 140 36.16 5.52 -16.23
C SER A 140 35.85 4.87 -17.57
N SER A 141 34.90 3.91 -17.61
CA SER A 141 34.46 3.27 -18.86
C SER A 141 33.50 4.12 -19.68
N ILE A 142 32.85 5.09 -19.04
CA ILE A 142 31.95 6.06 -19.66
C ILE A 142 32.84 7.24 -20.05
N GLY A 143 33.17 7.36 -21.34
CA GLY A 143 34.14 8.35 -21.84
C GLY A 143 33.87 9.79 -21.37
N SER A 144 34.83 10.69 -21.60
CA SER A 144 34.88 12.08 -21.09
C SER A 144 33.71 13.03 -21.46
N MET A 145 32.61 12.50 -21.99
CA MET A 145 31.34 13.20 -22.23
C MET A 145 30.43 13.28 -20.99
N ALA A 146 30.72 12.54 -19.91
CA ALA A 146 30.12 12.85 -18.62
C ALA A 146 30.65 14.21 -18.15
N LEU A 147 29.77 15.13 -17.76
CA LEU A 147 30.10 16.45 -17.19
C LEU A 147 31.31 16.33 -16.25
N THR A 148 32.14 17.39 -16.18
CA THR A 148 33.39 17.40 -15.38
C THR A 148 33.19 16.62 -14.08
N GLU A 149 33.99 15.57 -13.88
CA GLU A 149 33.91 14.65 -12.74
C GLU A 149 33.75 15.38 -11.40
N SER A 150 34.38 16.56 -11.30
CA SER A 150 34.33 17.50 -10.18
C SER A 150 32.94 18.12 -9.91
N ALA A 151 32.11 18.36 -10.93
CA ALA A 151 30.77 18.94 -10.78
C ALA A 151 29.71 17.90 -10.39
N LEU A 152 29.83 16.67 -10.91
CA LEU A 152 28.90 15.58 -10.57
C LEU A 152 29.29 14.85 -9.28
N SER A 153 30.57 14.80 -8.91
CA SER A 153 31.00 14.20 -7.64
C SER A 153 30.49 14.94 -6.41
N GLN A 154 30.19 16.25 -6.51
CA GLN A 154 29.62 17.05 -5.43
C GLN A 154 28.14 16.76 -5.15
N HIS A 155 27.38 16.26 -6.15
CA HIS A 155 25.95 15.92 -6.02
C HIS A 155 25.65 14.43 -6.20
N GLY A 156 26.67 13.59 -6.39
CA GLY A 156 26.53 12.25 -6.96
C GLY A 156 25.80 11.21 -6.12
N LEU A 157 25.38 11.52 -4.90
CA LEU A 157 24.63 10.61 -4.02
C LEU A 157 23.60 11.39 -3.19
N SER A 158 22.68 12.08 -3.86
CA SER A 158 21.58 12.74 -3.17
C SER A 158 20.61 11.71 -2.59
N LYS A 159 20.38 11.78 -1.29
CA LYS A 159 19.37 10.99 -0.60
C LYS A 159 18.04 11.74 -0.64
N VAL A 160 17.02 11.13 -1.23
CA VAL A 160 15.69 11.72 -1.35
C VAL A 160 14.73 10.95 -0.46
N VAL A 161 13.98 11.69 0.35
CA VAL A 161 12.86 11.16 1.12
C VAL A 161 11.63 11.17 0.21
N TYR A 162 11.02 10.01 0.01
CA TYR A 162 9.83 9.89 -0.84
C TYR A 162 8.56 9.64 -0.02
N SER A 163 8.69 9.25 1.26
CA SER A 163 7.54 9.08 2.15
C SER A 163 7.97 9.19 3.61
N GLY A 164 7.23 9.98 4.39
CA GLY A 164 7.44 10.18 5.83
C GLY A 164 8.37 11.34 6.19
N PRO A 165 8.50 11.65 7.50
CA PRO A 165 7.83 10.98 8.62
C PRO A 165 6.32 11.28 8.64
N HIS A 166 5.53 10.27 9.03
CA HIS A 166 4.07 10.36 9.11
C HIS A 166 3.62 10.46 10.57
N PRO A 167 2.72 11.41 10.93
CA PRO A 167 2.22 11.52 12.30
C PRO A 167 1.12 10.50 12.61
N GLN A 168 1.11 9.98 13.83
CA GLN A 168 0.02 9.14 14.34
C GLN A 168 -1.33 9.88 14.29
N ARG A 169 -2.40 9.12 14.06
CA ARG A 169 -3.77 9.66 13.94
C ARG A 169 -4.72 8.90 14.84
N GLU A 170 -5.61 9.62 15.49
CA GLU A 170 -6.64 9.06 16.38
C GLU A 170 -7.96 8.74 15.65
N MET A 171 -8.22 9.40 14.51
CA MET A 171 -9.44 9.23 13.71
C MET A 171 -9.17 9.57 12.24
N LEU A 172 -9.93 8.95 11.31
CA LEU A 172 -9.91 9.37 9.91
C LEU A 172 -10.84 10.57 9.72
N THR A 173 -10.28 11.62 9.12
CA THR A 173 -10.98 12.85 8.76
C THR A 173 -10.92 13.06 7.26
N ALA A 174 -11.78 13.93 6.73
CA ALA A 174 -11.76 14.25 5.30
C ALA A 174 -10.39 14.78 4.81
N GLN A 175 -9.61 15.40 5.70
CA GLN A 175 -8.29 15.97 5.42
C GLN A 175 -7.20 14.89 5.40
N ASN A 176 -7.19 13.97 6.36
CA ASN A 176 -6.10 13.01 6.52
C ASN A 176 -6.34 11.67 5.80
N ARG A 177 -7.59 11.36 5.42
CA ARG A 177 -7.97 10.04 4.91
C ARG A 177 -7.13 9.63 3.70
N PHE A 178 -6.88 10.53 2.76
CA PHE A 178 -6.08 10.17 1.58
C PHE A 178 -4.60 10.00 1.89
N GLU A 179 -4.05 10.74 2.87
CA GLU A 179 -2.67 10.53 3.32
C GLU A 179 -2.51 9.13 3.93
N VAL A 180 -3.44 8.74 4.80
CA VAL A 180 -3.46 7.41 5.42
C VAL A 180 -3.61 6.31 4.37
N LEU A 181 -4.63 6.40 3.50
CA LEU A 181 -4.89 5.39 2.47
C LEU A 181 -3.72 5.28 1.48
N THR A 182 -3.09 6.39 1.11
CA THR A 182 -1.92 6.39 0.21
C THR A 182 -0.73 5.69 0.85
N PHE A 183 -0.47 5.93 2.14
CA PHE A 183 0.60 5.25 2.87
C PHE A 183 0.33 3.75 3.01
N LEU A 184 -0.90 3.34 3.34
CA LEU A 184 -1.28 1.92 3.41
C LEU A 184 -1.07 1.23 2.05
N LEU A 185 -1.42 1.91 0.97
CA LEU A 185 -1.23 1.39 -0.38
C LEU A 185 0.26 1.31 -0.75
N LEU A 186 1.10 2.22 -0.25
CA LEU A 186 2.56 2.09 -0.33
C LEU A 186 3.07 0.82 0.40
N CYS A 187 2.51 0.50 1.58
CA CYS A 187 2.84 -0.74 2.29
C CYS A 187 2.40 -1.98 1.50
N TYR A 188 1.23 -1.94 0.86
CA TYR A 188 0.80 -2.99 -0.08
C TYR A 188 1.81 -3.17 -1.23
N ASN A 189 2.24 -2.07 -1.83
CA ASN A 189 3.20 -2.08 -2.94
C ASN A 189 4.53 -2.72 -2.56
N ALA A 190 5.01 -2.49 -1.35
CA ALA A 190 6.23 -3.10 -0.83
C ALA A 190 6.13 -4.65 -0.72
N ALA A 191 4.92 -5.20 -0.69
CA ALA A 191 4.66 -6.63 -0.55
C ALA A 191 4.05 -7.29 -1.80
N LEU A 192 4.04 -6.62 -2.96
CA LEU A 192 3.38 -7.09 -4.20
C LEU A 192 3.76 -8.52 -4.60
N THR A 193 5.04 -8.88 -4.48
CA THR A 193 5.55 -10.22 -4.84
C THR A 193 4.88 -11.34 -4.04
N TYR A 194 4.40 -11.05 -2.83
CA TYR A 194 3.78 -12.02 -1.93
C TYR A 194 2.25 -12.05 -2.05
N MET A 195 1.64 -11.13 -2.81
CA MET A 195 0.20 -11.03 -2.92
C MET A 195 -0.39 -12.11 -3.84
N PRO A 196 -1.49 -12.76 -3.45
CA PRO A 196 -2.16 -13.74 -4.31
C PRO A 196 -2.85 -13.05 -5.49
N ARG A 197 -3.08 -13.81 -6.57
CA ARG A 197 -3.74 -13.31 -7.79
C ARG A 197 -5.09 -12.65 -7.53
N VAL A 198 -5.86 -13.16 -6.56
CA VAL A 198 -7.17 -12.61 -6.19
C VAL A 198 -7.04 -11.17 -5.65
N SER A 199 -6.02 -10.92 -4.83
CA SER A 199 -5.73 -9.59 -4.28
C SER A 199 -5.31 -8.61 -5.37
N LEU A 200 -4.41 -9.04 -6.28
CA LEU A 200 -3.99 -8.23 -7.43
C LEU A 200 -5.15 -7.93 -8.38
N GLN A 201 -6.02 -8.91 -8.63
CA GLN A 201 -7.23 -8.72 -9.43
C GLN A 201 -8.19 -7.72 -8.77
N SER A 202 -8.41 -7.81 -7.45
CA SER A 202 -9.22 -6.84 -6.70
C SER A 202 -8.62 -5.44 -6.84
N LEU A 203 -7.31 -5.27 -6.63
CA LEU A 203 -6.62 -3.98 -6.83
C LEU A 203 -6.86 -3.44 -8.24
N CYS A 204 -6.58 -4.22 -9.28
CA CYS A 204 -6.78 -3.79 -10.66
C CYS A 204 -8.24 -3.46 -10.98
N GLN A 205 -9.20 -4.21 -10.43
CA GLN A 205 -10.63 -3.94 -10.61
C GLN A 205 -11.04 -2.64 -9.93
N ILE A 206 -10.53 -2.36 -8.74
CA ILE A 206 -10.81 -1.11 -8.01
C ILE A 206 -10.18 0.08 -8.76
N CYS A 207 -8.94 -0.06 -9.23
CA CYS A 207 -8.31 0.96 -10.05
C CYS A 207 -9.01 1.15 -11.42
N SER A 208 -9.57 0.12 -12.05
CA SER A 208 -10.14 0.23 -13.41
C SER A 208 -11.63 0.55 -13.45
N ARG A 209 -12.45 -0.15 -12.65
CA ARG A 209 -13.91 -0.06 -12.67
C ARG A 209 -14.41 1.07 -11.79
N LYS A 210 -13.72 1.34 -10.68
CA LYS A 210 -14.22 2.17 -9.59
C LYS A 210 -13.56 3.57 -9.50
N MET A 211 -12.44 3.80 -10.20
CA MET A 211 -11.88 5.15 -10.45
C MET A 211 -12.76 6.04 -11.33
N ARG A 212 -13.80 5.49 -11.98
CA ARG A 212 -14.69 6.25 -12.87
C ARG A 212 -15.85 6.92 -12.12
N GLU A 213 -16.18 6.44 -10.93
CA GLU A 213 -17.31 6.92 -10.10
C GLU A 213 -16.86 7.83 -8.95
N ASP A 214 -15.60 7.75 -8.51
CA ASP A 214 -15.10 8.50 -7.35
C ASP A 214 -13.79 9.24 -7.68
N ALA A 215 -13.90 10.55 -7.95
CA ALA A 215 -12.78 11.42 -8.37
C ALA A 215 -11.63 11.45 -7.34
N ALA A 216 -11.94 11.16 -6.08
CA ALA A 216 -10.98 11.22 -4.99
C ALA A 216 -10.02 10.02 -4.96
N PHE A 217 -10.48 8.83 -5.37
CA PHE A 217 -9.59 7.67 -5.55
C PHE A 217 -8.68 7.83 -6.79
N ALA A 218 -9.14 8.57 -7.81
CA ALA A 218 -8.32 8.89 -8.97
C ALA A 218 -7.08 9.74 -8.60
N ALA A 219 -7.17 10.60 -7.57
CA ALA A 219 -6.04 11.36 -7.06
C ALA A 219 -5.03 10.47 -6.30
N ALA A 220 -5.50 9.51 -5.48
CA ALA A 220 -4.65 8.55 -4.79
C ALA A 220 -3.93 7.60 -5.76
N ALA A 221 -4.63 7.12 -6.79
CA ALA A 221 -4.04 6.27 -7.82
C ALA A 221 -3.09 7.03 -8.79
N LYS A 222 -3.22 8.34 -8.96
CA LYS A 222 -2.16 9.14 -9.62
C LYS A 222 -0.86 9.15 -8.81
N SER A 223 -0.93 9.02 -7.49
CA SER A 223 0.27 8.83 -6.65
C SER A 223 0.92 7.45 -6.85
N LEU A 224 0.17 6.44 -7.32
CA LEU A 224 0.71 5.13 -7.72
C LEU A 224 1.50 5.19 -9.04
N GLN A 225 1.15 6.08 -9.97
CA GLN A 225 1.90 6.29 -11.21
C GLN A 225 3.30 6.91 -10.98
N LEU A 226 3.60 7.34 -9.75
CA LEU A 226 4.91 7.84 -9.34
C LEU A 226 5.85 6.74 -8.80
N CYS A 227 5.42 5.48 -8.76
CA CYS A 227 6.33 4.34 -8.57
C CYS A 227 6.92 3.96 -9.94
N PRO A 228 8.22 4.20 -10.22
CA PRO A 228 8.83 3.75 -11.45
C PRO A 228 9.08 2.23 -11.36
N THR A 229 8.03 1.43 -11.55
CA THR A 229 8.17 -0.01 -11.78
C THR A 229 7.57 -0.37 -13.13
N LEU A 230 8.32 -0.06 -14.19
CA LEU A 230 8.65 -1.01 -15.25
C LEU A 230 9.70 -0.37 -16.16
N CYS A 231 10.92 -0.90 -16.13
CA CYS A 231 11.81 -0.82 -17.27
C CYS A 231 11.26 -1.78 -18.33
N ASP A 232 10.79 -1.27 -19.46
CA ASP A 232 10.85 -2.04 -20.70
C ASP A 232 12.18 -1.71 -21.38
N PRO A 233 13.10 -2.68 -21.58
CA PRO A 233 14.20 -2.50 -22.49
C PRO A 233 13.70 -2.75 -23.92
N ILE A 234 14.30 -2.01 -24.86
CA ILE A 234 14.18 -2.15 -26.31
C ILE A 234 13.04 -1.32 -26.94
N ASP A 235 13.35 -0.07 -27.25
CA ASP A 235 13.44 0.27 -28.67
C ASP A 235 14.55 1.29 -28.93
N GLY A 236 15.41 0.98 -29.90
CA GLY A 236 16.58 1.76 -30.24
C GLY A 236 16.22 2.92 -31.16
N SER A 237 16.12 4.13 -30.62
CA SER A 237 16.23 5.40 -31.36
C SER A 237 16.40 6.57 -30.37
N PRO A 238 17.19 7.61 -30.69
CA PRO A 238 17.39 8.74 -29.79
C PRO A 238 16.27 9.79 -29.98
N PRO A 239 15.73 10.36 -28.89
CA PRO A 239 15.26 11.73 -28.97
C PRO A 239 15.77 12.59 -27.81
N GLY A 240 15.77 13.90 -28.07
CA GLY A 240 16.47 14.93 -27.33
C GLY A 240 16.18 14.99 -25.83
N SER A 241 17.19 15.49 -25.12
CA SER A 241 17.22 15.71 -23.67
C SER A 241 16.00 16.48 -23.13
N PRO A 242 15.30 15.96 -22.12
CA PRO A 242 14.55 16.80 -21.20
C PRO A 242 15.47 17.20 -20.03
N THR A 243 15.52 18.50 -19.76
CA THR A 243 16.19 19.08 -18.60
C THR A 243 15.57 18.55 -17.28
N PRO A 244 16.37 18.17 -16.28
CA PRO A 244 15.87 17.51 -15.05
C PRO A 244 14.87 18.33 -14.20
N GLY A 245 14.75 19.64 -14.42
CA GLY A 245 13.91 20.53 -13.60
C GLY A 245 12.41 20.53 -13.96
N ILE A 246 12.01 20.07 -15.15
CA ILE A 246 10.61 20.19 -15.61
C ILE A 246 9.71 19.09 -15.04
N LEU A 247 10.28 17.93 -14.70
CA LEU A 247 9.52 16.81 -14.09
C LEU A 247 9.22 17.03 -12.60
N GLN A 248 10.13 17.66 -11.84
CA GLN A 248 9.87 18.00 -10.44
C GLN A 248 8.84 19.12 -10.29
N ALA A 249 8.90 20.15 -11.15
CA ALA A 249 7.94 21.25 -11.12
C ALA A 249 6.51 20.76 -11.43
N ARG A 250 6.34 19.92 -12.47
CA ARG A 250 5.01 19.39 -12.82
C ARG A 250 4.45 18.38 -11.82
N THR A 251 5.30 17.66 -11.11
CA THR A 251 4.86 16.76 -10.02
C THR A 251 4.28 17.56 -8.85
N LEU A 252 4.88 18.70 -8.49
CA LEU A 252 4.38 19.56 -7.41
C LEU A 252 3.19 20.44 -7.84
N GLU A 253 3.15 20.90 -9.08
CA GLU A 253 2.03 21.70 -9.62
C GLU A 253 0.72 20.90 -9.66
N TRP A 254 0.79 19.62 -10.03
CA TRP A 254 -0.39 18.76 -10.13
C TRP A 254 -0.90 18.23 -8.78
N VAL A 255 0.00 18.04 -7.81
CA VAL A 255 -0.40 17.80 -6.41
C VAL A 255 -1.11 19.06 -5.90
N ALA A 256 -0.58 20.26 -6.11
CA ALA A 256 -1.22 21.50 -5.66
C ALA A 256 -2.60 21.75 -6.32
N ILE A 257 -2.76 21.48 -7.62
CA ILE A 257 -4.04 21.69 -8.35
C ILE A 257 -5.11 20.66 -7.94
N SER A 258 -4.71 19.43 -7.58
CA SER A 258 -5.65 18.39 -7.15
C SER A 258 -6.20 18.63 -5.73
N PHE A 259 -5.50 19.41 -4.91
CA PHE A 259 -5.93 19.79 -3.56
C PHE A 259 -6.60 21.18 -3.48
N SER A 260 -6.62 21.98 -4.56
CA SER A 260 -7.25 23.30 -4.56
C SER A 260 -8.70 23.32 -5.11
N SER A 261 -9.24 22.17 -5.50
CA SER A 261 -10.56 22.06 -6.14
C SER A 261 -11.53 21.11 -5.43
N ALA A 262 -11.29 20.83 -4.14
CA ALA A 262 -12.22 20.16 -3.22
C ALA A 262 -12.64 21.09 -2.08
#